data_AF-A0A512IVJ8-F1
#
_entry.id   AF-A0A512IVJ8-F1
#
_cell.length_a   1.000
_cell.length_b   1.000
_cell.length_c   1.000
_cell.angle_alpha   90.00
_cell.angle_beta   90.00
_cell.angle_gamma   90.00
#
_symmetry.space_group_name_H-M   'P 1'
#
loop_
_entity.id
_entity.type
_entity.pdbx_description
1 polymer ?
#
loop_
_entity_poly.entity_id
_entity_poly.type
_entity_poly.pdbx_seq_one_letter_code
_entity_poly.pdbx_strand_id
1 'polypeptide(L)'
;MCFHQNARLTPSGRERLVRLARSGLAPKAVAETMGVCAKTVRKGMARFAAEGAAGLQDRPSRPHSLHRPIPAETQAAIVSLRRQRLTRQQIARKLRRVSWRLQLFRGWSHDEATRTVFP
;
A
#
# COMPACT_ATOMS: atom_id res chain seq x y z
N MET A 1 -9.01 6.35 -1.34
CA MET A 1 -7.78 6.90 -0.72
C MET A 1 -7.05 7.65 -1.82
N CYS A 2 -7.04 8.98 -1.79
CA CYS A 2 -6.59 9.78 -2.93
C CYS A 2 -5.06 9.89 -2.94
N PHE A 3 -4.40 8.96 -3.63
CA PHE A 3 -3.05 9.21 -4.13
C PHE A 3 -3.18 10.19 -5.29
N HIS A 4 -2.77 11.44 -5.10
CA HIS A 4 -2.71 12.37 -6.22
C HIS A 4 -1.56 11.96 -7.15
N GLN A 5 -1.74 12.10 -8.48
CA GLN A 5 -0.76 11.64 -9.48
C GLN A 5 0.66 12.19 -9.25
N ASN A 6 0.78 13.37 -8.64
CA ASN A 6 2.05 14.04 -8.36
C ASN A 6 2.68 13.70 -7.00
N ALA A 7 2.11 12.75 -6.24
CA ALA A 7 2.72 12.36 -4.97
C ALA A 7 4.10 11.75 -5.26
N ARG A 8 5.13 12.30 -4.62
CA ARG A 8 6.56 12.08 -4.97
C ARG A 8 6.99 10.61 -5.00
N LEU A 9 6.31 9.75 -4.24
CA LEU A 9 6.62 8.32 -4.10
C LEU A 9 5.52 7.37 -4.61
N THR A 10 4.58 7.87 -5.41
CA THR A 10 3.71 7.00 -6.22
C THR A 10 4.55 6.26 -7.28
N PRO A 11 4.03 5.20 -7.91
CA PRO A 11 4.70 4.54 -9.03
C PRO A 11 5.18 5.54 -10.10
N SER A 12 4.32 6.47 -10.54
CA SER A 12 4.68 7.53 -11.50
C SER A 12 5.74 8.50 -10.97
N GLY A 13 5.71 8.83 -9.68
CA GLY A 13 6.77 9.62 -9.02
C GLY A 13 8.12 8.89 -9.00
N ARG A 14 8.13 7.58 -8.78
CA ARG A 14 9.33 6.74 -8.81
C ARG A 14 9.88 6.55 -10.23
N GLU A 15 9.03 6.49 -11.24
CA GLU A 15 9.46 6.53 -12.65
C GLU A 15 10.16 7.85 -13.00
N ARG A 16 9.58 8.98 -12.57
CA ARG A 16 10.22 10.30 -12.75
C ARG A 16 11.59 10.35 -12.08
N LEU A 17 11.72 9.81 -10.86
CA LEU A 17 12.99 9.70 -10.15
C LEU A 17 14.02 8.91 -10.97
N VAL A 18 13.65 7.76 -11.52
CA VAL A 18 14.54 6.94 -12.37
C VAL A 18 14.94 7.69 -13.63
N ARG A 19 14.02 8.38 -14.31
CA ARG A 19 14.34 9.19 -15.50
C ARG A 19 15.38 10.27 -15.20
N LEU A 20 15.20 11.01 -14.10
CA LEU A 20 16.15 12.05 -13.67
C LEU A 20 17.52 11.47 -13.28
N ALA A 21 17.54 10.31 -12.61
CA ALA A 21 18.80 9.67 -12.26
C ALA A 21 19.54 9.12 -13.51
N ARG A 22 18.79 8.67 -14.53
CA ARG A 22 19.36 8.20 -15.80
C ARG A 22 19.83 9.33 -16.72
N SER A 23 19.43 10.58 -16.49
CA SER A 23 19.93 11.73 -17.24
C SER A 23 21.32 12.20 -16.77
N GLY A 24 22.02 11.41 -15.95
CA GLY A 24 23.37 11.71 -15.46
C GLY A 24 23.42 12.61 -14.21
N LEU A 25 22.26 13.00 -13.65
CA LEU A 25 22.23 13.81 -12.44
C LEU A 25 22.71 13.01 -11.22
N ALA A 26 23.53 13.65 -10.39
CA ALA A 26 23.94 13.07 -9.12
C ALA A 26 22.72 12.82 -8.21
N PRO A 27 22.72 11.76 -7.37
CA PRO A 27 21.58 11.42 -6.51
C PRO A 27 21.09 12.55 -5.61
N LYS A 28 21.97 13.49 -5.22
CA LYS A 28 21.61 14.67 -4.43
C LYS A 28 20.76 15.67 -5.22
N ALA A 29 21.16 15.98 -6.46
CA ALA A 29 20.42 16.88 -7.35
C ALA A 29 19.04 16.31 -7.72
N VAL A 30 18.96 14.98 -7.94
CA VAL A 30 17.68 14.29 -8.14
C VAL A 30 16.80 14.41 -6.89
N ALA A 31 17.39 14.26 -5.70
CA ALA A 31 16.68 14.39 -4.43
C ALA A 31 16.11 15.80 -4.22
N GLU A 32 16.90 16.84 -4.51
CA GLU A 32 16.48 18.24 -4.45
C GLU A 32 15.31 18.51 -5.41
N THR A 33 15.44 18.08 -6.67
CA THR A 33 14.40 18.21 -7.71
C THR A 33 13.09 17.53 -7.30
N MET A 34 13.18 16.35 -6.70
CA MET A 34 12.03 15.54 -6.29
C MET A 34 11.54 15.88 -4.87
N GLY A 35 12.27 16.72 -4.12
CA GLY A 35 12.02 17.01 -2.71
C GLY A 35 12.00 15.76 -1.82
N VAL A 36 12.97 14.86 -2.01
CA VAL A 36 13.19 13.67 -1.17
C VAL A 36 14.64 13.61 -0.70
N CYS A 37 14.97 12.72 0.23
CA CYS A 37 16.37 12.55 0.64
C CYS A 37 17.14 11.68 -0.37
N ALA A 38 18.46 11.92 -0.50
CA ALA A 38 19.33 11.16 -1.42
C ALA A 38 19.36 9.65 -1.11
N LYS A 39 19.09 9.25 0.15
CA LYS A 39 18.92 7.84 0.53
C LYS A 39 17.73 7.19 -0.19
N THR A 40 16.62 7.91 -0.34
CA THR A 40 15.44 7.43 -1.07
C THR A 40 15.73 7.28 -2.56
N VAL A 41 16.48 8.20 -3.16
CA VAL A 41 16.93 8.10 -4.56
C VAL A 41 17.79 6.85 -4.76
N ARG A 42 18.82 6.66 -3.93
CA ARG A 42 19.69 5.46 -4.00
C ARG A 42 18.90 4.16 -3.84
N LYS A 43 17.98 4.12 -2.87
CA LYS A 43 17.11 2.95 -2.65
C LYS A 43 16.20 2.68 -3.85
N GLY A 44 15.63 3.72 -4.45
CA GLY A 44 14.81 3.61 -5.67
C GLY A 44 15.61 3.07 -6.85
N MET A 45 16.81 3.62 -7.07
CA MET A 45 17.70 3.17 -8.15
C MET A 45 18.19 1.73 -7.96
N ALA A 46 18.57 1.34 -6.74
CA ALA A 46 18.97 -0.03 -6.45
C ALA A 46 17.85 -1.04 -6.74
N ARG A 47 16.60 -0.69 -6.40
CA ARG A 47 15.43 -1.53 -6.73
C ARG A 47 15.17 -1.59 -8.23
N PHE A 48 15.24 -0.46 -8.92
CA PHE A 48 15.09 -0.42 -10.37
C PHE A 48 16.17 -1.25 -11.08
N ALA A 49 17.41 -1.23 -10.59
CA ALA A 49 18.48 -2.05 -11.13
C ALA A 49 18.23 -3.56 -10.94
N ALA A 50 17.64 -3.96 -9.82
CA ALA A 50 17.37 -5.37 -9.52
C ALA A 50 16.11 -5.92 -10.20
N GLU A 51 15.05 -5.12 -10.33
CA GLU A 51 13.70 -5.58 -10.69
C GLU A 51 13.09 -4.82 -11.88
N GLY A 52 13.80 -3.84 -12.43
CA GLY A 52 13.30 -2.99 -13.52
C GLY A 52 12.04 -2.21 -13.12
N ALA A 53 11.11 -2.09 -14.07
CA ALA A 53 9.84 -1.38 -13.86
C ALA A 53 8.96 -2.01 -12.77
N ALA A 54 9.06 -3.33 -12.56
CA ALA A 54 8.30 -4.02 -11.50
C ALA A 54 8.69 -3.52 -10.10
N GLY A 55 9.97 -3.17 -9.89
CA GLY A 55 10.46 -2.63 -8.62
C GLY A 55 9.95 -1.24 -8.26
N LEU A 56 9.27 -0.55 -9.21
CA LEU A 56 8.66 0.77 -9.01
C LEU A 56 7.21 0.68 -8.55
N GLN A 57 6.59 -0.50 -8.60
CA GLN A 57 5.22 -0.70 -8.15
C GLN A 57 5.14 -0.73 -6.62
N ASP A 58 3.96 -0.38 -6.09
CA ASP A 58 3.73 -0.47 -4.65
C ASP A 58 3.72 -1.93 -4.22
N ARG A 59 4.59 -2.25 -3.26
CA ARG A 59 4.55 -3.55 -2.61
C ARG A 59 3.49 -3.53 -1.51
N PRO A 60 2.80 -4.66 -1.29
CA PRO A 60 1.96 -4.82 -0.13
C PRO A 60 2.77 -4.49 1.13
N SER A 61 2.29 -3.54 1.93
CA SER A 61 2.84 -3.26 3.26
C SER A 61 2.48 -4.35 4.28
N ARG A 62 1.58 -5.28 3.91
CA ARG A 62 1.19 -6.42 4.73
C ARG A 62 2.32 -7.47 4.80
N PRO A 63 2.54 -8.08 5.98
CA PRO A 63 3.49 -9.18 6.12
C PRO A 63 3.06 -10.39 5.27
N HIS A 64 4.03 -11.20 4.83
CA HIS A 64 3.79 -12.39 4.02
C HIS A 64 2.98 -13.47 4.75
N SER A 65 3.14 -13.57 6.07
CA SER A 65 2.40 -14.49 6.92
C SER A 65 1.96 -13.80 8.21
N LEU A 66 0.76 -14.16 8.67
CA LEU A 66 0.22 -13.73 9.96
C LEU A 66 0.34 -14.91 10.92
N HIS A 67 0.90 -14.67 12.10
CA HIS A 67 1.03 -15.71 13.13
C HIS A 67 -0.33 -16.29 13.57
N ARG A 68 -1.42 -15.51 13.47
CA ARG A 68 -2.79 -15.93 13.80
C ARG A 68 -3.79 -15.27 12.85
N PRO A 69 -4.00 -15.81 11.63
CA PRO A 69 -4.97 -15.25 10.71
C PRO A 69 -6.38 -15.35 11.29
N ILE A 70 -7.21 -14.34 11.03
CA ILE A 70 -8.62 -14.38 11.41
C ILE A 70 -9.31 -15.41 10.49
N PRO A 71 -10.17 -16.31 11.01
CA PRO A 71 -10.94 -17.25 10.18
C PRO A 71 -11.74 -16.53 9.09
N ALA A 72 -11.84 -17.12 7.90
CA ALA A 72 -12.48 -16.51 6.73
C ALA A 72 -13.92 -16.06 7.01
N GLU A 73 -14.69 -16.85 7.76
CA GLU A 73 -16.05 -16.52 8.19
C GLU A 73 -16.11 -15.23 9.01
N THR A 74 -15.17 -15.05 9.94
CA THR A 74 -15.08 -13.83 10.75
C THR A 74 -14.68 -12.64 9.87
N GLN A 75 -13.82 -12.83 8.86
CA GLN A 75 -13.50 -11.77 7.91
C GLN A 75 -14.75 -11.36 7.11
N ALA A 76 -15.50 -12.32 6.58
CA ALA A 76 -16.75 -12.07 5.84
C ALA A 76 -17.78 -11.32 6.71
N ALA A 77 -17.93 -11.71 7.98
CA ALA A 77 -18.79 -11.01 8.93
C ALA A 77 -18.33 -9.56 9.16
N ILE A 78 -17.03 -9.31 9.34
CA ILE A 78 -16.48 -7.95 9.46
C ILE A 78 -16.79 -7.11 8.22
N VAL A 79 -16.60 -7.67 7.01
CA VAL A 79 -16.88 -6.98 5.75
C VAL A 79 -18.36 -6.62 5.62
N SER A 80 -19.26 -7.56 5.92
CA SER A 80 -20.71 -7.31 5.91
C SER A 80 -21.09 -6.19 6.87
N LEU A 81 -20.58 -6.22 8.11
CA LEU A 81 -20.86 -5.18 9.10
C LEU A 81 -20.24 -3.82 8.73
N ARG A 82 -19.06 -3.81 8.09
CA ARG A 82 -18.46 -2.58 7.54
C ARG A 82 -19.29 -1.97 6.41
N ARG A 83 -19.91 -2.80 5.56
CA ARG A 83 -20.84 -2.34 4.51
C ARG A 83 -22.09 -1.68 5.11
N GLN A 84 -22.51 -2.10 6.30
CA GLN A 84 -23.57 -1.45 7.10
C GLN A 84 -23.10 -0.18 7.83
N ARG A 85 -21.90 0.32 7.54
CA ARG A 85 -21.29 1.52 8.15
C ARG A 85 -21.11 1.45 9.68
N LEU A 86 -21.12 0.25 10.26
CA LEU A 86 -20.87 0.06 11.69
C LEU A 86 -19.44 0.46 12.05
N THR A 87 -19.28 1.12 13.19
CA THR A 87 -17.97 1.50 13.71
C THR A 87 -17.20 0.27 14.18
N ARG A 88 -15.87 0.39 14.26
CA ARG A 88 -14.99 -0.68 14.76
C ARG A 88 -15.42 -1.19 16.15
N GLN A 89 -15.84 -0.29 17.04
CA GLN A 89 -16.35 -0.62 18.37
C GLN A 89 -17.65 -1.44 18.30
N GLN A 90 -18.60 -1.04 17.44
CA GLN A 90 -19.86 -1.75 17.26
C GLN A 90 -19.66 -3.15 16.66
N ILE A 91 -18.74 -3.28 15.68
CA ILE A 91 -18.38 -4.57 15.08
C ILE A 91 -17.76 -5.50 16.14
N ALA A 92 -16.81 -5.00 16.93
CA ALA A 92 -16.16 -5.79 17.98
C ALA A 92 -17.18 -6.32 19.00
N ARG A 93 -18.16 -5.48 19.38
CA ARG A 93 -19.26 -5.86 20.27
C ARG A 93 -20.15 -6.95 19.67
N LYS A 94 -20.55 -6.80 18.39
CA LYS A 94 -21.36 -7.80 17.68
C LYS A 94 -20.65 -9.15 17.52
N LEU A 95 -19.34 -9.15 17.30
CA LEU A 95 -18.55 -10.37 17.15
C LEU A 95 -18.11 -10.99 18.49
N ARG A 96 -18.42 -10.35 19.63
CA ARG A 96 -18.01 -10.75 21.00
C ARG A 96 -16.51 -11.07 21.15
N ARG A 97 -15.65 -10.51 20.29
CA ARG A 97 -14.19 -10.70 20.35
C ARG A 97 -13.57 -9.51 21.10
N VAL A 98 -13.08 -9.75 22.32
CA VAL A 98 -12.52 -8.72 23.21
C VAL A 98 -11.06 -8.34 22.87
N SER A 99 -10.40 -9.04 21.93
CA SER A 99 -8.99 -8.75 21.64
C SER A 99 -8.85 -7.63 20.60
N TRP A 100 -8.53 -6.44 21.09
CA TRP A 100 -8.26 -5.20 20.34
C TRP A 100 -7.04 -5.24 19.41
N ARG A 101 -6.44 -6.40 19.17
CA ARG A 101 -5.34 -6.56 18.21
C ARG A 101 -5.90 -6.62 16.77
N LEU A 102 -6.43 -5.47 16.36
CA LEU A 102 -6.46 -4.88 15.01
C LEU A 102 -5.17 -5.03 14.22
N GLN A 103 -4.57 -6.22 14.12
CA GLN A 103 -3.40 -6.50 13.28
C GLN A 103 -3.69 -6.36 11.78
N LEU A 104 -4.94 -6.08 11.39
CA LEU A 104 -5.42 -6.26 10.01
C LEU A 104 -5.87 -5.01 9.26
N PHE A 105 -5.88 -3.81 9.86
CA PHE A 105 -6.44 -2.64 9.16
C PHE A 105 -5.42 -1.76 8.42
N ARG A 106 -4.11 -2.06 8.45
CA ARG A 106 -3.09 -1.23 7.78
C ARG A 106 -2.83 -1.57 6.30
N GLY A 107 -3.46 -2.59 5.72
CA GLY A 107 -3.14 -3.04 4.36
C GLY A 107 -4.26 -3.76 3.59
N TRP A 108 -5.53 -3.57 3.97
CA TRP A 108 -6.64 -4.17 3.22
C TRP A 108 -6.97 -3.28 2.01
N SER A 109 -6.43 -3.65 0.85
CA SER A 109 -6.78 -3.08 -0.44
C SER A 109 -8.22 -3.46 -0.79
N HIS A 110 -9.00 -2.49 -1.28
CA HIS A 110 -10.39 -2.65 -1.73
C HIS A 110 -10.47 -3.35 -3.11
N ASP A 111 -9.64 -4.37 -3.35
CA ASP A 111 -9.52 -4.96 -4.69
C ASP A 111 -9.76 -6.47 -4.65
N GLU A 112 -11.06 -6.82 -4.64
CA GLU A 112 -11.61 -8.11 -5.11
C GLU A 112 -13.16 -8.08 -5.20
N ALA A 113 -13.76 -6.89 -5.34
CA ALA A 113 -15.23 -6.73 -5.40
C ALA A 113 -15.74 -6.15 -6.73
N THR A 114 -14.89 -5.97 -7.75
CA THR A 114 -15.28 -5.40 -9.05
C THR A 114 -15.00 -6.29 -10.24
N ARG A 115 -14.67 -7.58 -10.03
CA ARG A 115 -14.54 -8.57 -11.10
C ARG A 115 -15.70 -9.57 -11.12
N THR A 116 -16.93 -9.09 -11.00
CA THR A 116 -18.09 -9.80 -11.56
C THR A 116 -19.31 -8.89 -11.54
N VAL A 117 -19.99 -8.83 -12.69
CA VAL A 117 -21.33 -8.29 -12.93
C VAL A 117 -21.42 -6.77 -13.00
N PHE A 118 -21.52 -6.23 -14.23
CA PHE A 118 -22.75 -5.66 -14.81
C PHE A 118 -22.59 -5.71 -16.37
N PRO A 119 -23.68 -5.75 -17.14
CA PRO A 119 -23.80 -6.38 -18.46
C PRO A 119 -23.11 -5.63 -19.61
#